data_AF-A0A811Z819-F1
#
_entry.id   AF-A0A811Z819-F1
#
_cell.length_a   1.000
_cell.length_b   1.000
_cell.length_c   1.000
_cell.angle_alpha   90.00
_cell.angle_beta   90.00
_cell.angle_gamma   90.00
#
_symmetry.space_group_name_H-M   'P 1'
#
loop_
_entity.id
_entity.type
_entity.pdbx_description
1 polymer ?
#
loop_
_entity_poly.entity_id
_entity_poly.type
_entity_poly.pdbx_seq_one_letter_code
_entity_poly.pdbx_strand_id
1 'polypeptide(L)'
;MFSLSEYALRMTCLSARLFGEIARPTDSKSMKETYDWYPNHNTYFALIGDTDFKDEQLRLKKLRGKGKPRKGEGKRATKKK
;
A
#
# COMPACT_ATOMS: atom_id res chain seq x y z
N MET A 1 39.02 -5.33 17.42
CA MET A 1 37.89 -4.75 18.17
C MET A 1 37.62 -5.68 19.33
N PHE A 2 37.76 -5.24 20.58
CA PHE A 2 37.48 -6.10 21.74
C PHE A 2 35.97 -6.38 21.80
N SER A 3 35.59 -7.66 21.81
CA SER A 3 34.20 -8.06 22.04
C SER A 3 33.79 -7.69 23.46
N LEU A 4 32.58 -7.13 23.61
CA LEU A 4 32.01 -6.86 24.93
C LEU A 4 31.94 -8.14 25.76
N SER A 5 32.14 -8.02 27.08
CA SER A 5 31.95 -9.12 28.02
C SER A 5 30.51 -9.62 27.96
N GLU A 6 30.31 -10.92 28.12
CA GLU A 6 28.98 -11.54 28.14
C GLU A 6 28.06 -10.91 29.19
N TYR A 7 28.61 -10.48 30.32
CA TYR A 7 27.89 -9.74 31.36
C TYR A 7 27.34 -8.41 30.84
N ALA A 8 28.16 -7.65 30.10
CA ALA A 8 27.75 -6.36 29.55
C ALA A 8 26.59 -6.52 28.55
N LEU A 9 26.62 -7.56 27.70
CA LEU A 9 25.54 -7.87 26.76
C LEU A 9 24.23 -8.23 27.48
N ARG A 10 24.30 -8.97 28.59
CA ARG A 10 23.12 -9.29 29.41
C ARG A 10 22.54 -8.03 30.07
N MET A 11 23.40 -7.13 30.56
CA MET A 11 22.97 -5.86 31.16
C MET A 11 22.32 -4.91 30.14
N THR A 12 22.87 -4.81 28.92
CA THR A 12 22.28 -3.98 27.85
C THR A 12 20.89 -4.49 27.47
N CYS A 13 20.72 -5.81 27.28
CA CYS A 13 19.42 -6.39 26.96
C CYS A 13 18.40 -6.23 28.09
N LEU A 14 18.83 -6.35 29.35
CA LEU A 14 17.97 -6.15 30.52
C LEU A 14 17.48 -4.70 30.61
N SER A 15 18.39 -3.73 30.44
CA SER A 15 18.01 -2.31 30.43
C SER A 15 17.03 -1.96 29.31
N ALA A 16 17.29 -2.44 28.08
CA ALA A 16 16.39 -2.22 26.95
C ALA A 16 15.00 -2.81 27.22
N ARG A 17 14.91 -4.00 27.83
CA ARG A 17 13.62 -4.61 28.20
C ARG A 17 12.89 -3.84 29.32
N LEU A 18 13.60 -3.26 30.28
CA LEU A 18 13.01 -2.48 31.36
C LEU A 18 12.44 -1.14 30.88
N PHE A 19 13.14 -0.48 29.94
CA PHE A 19 12.74 0.83 29.41
C PHE A 19 11.88 0.76 28.14
N GLY A 20 11.54 -0.45 27.67
CA GLY A 20 10.71 -0.64 26.47
C GLY A 20 11.45 -0.37 25.16
N GLU A 21 12.78 -0.34 25.17
CA GLU A 21 13.62 -0.22 23.98
C GLU A 21 13.81 -1.58 23.29
N ILE A 22 14.44 -1.58 22.11
CA ILE A 22 14.62 -2.76 21.28
C ILE A 22 15.66 -3.70 21.92
N ALA A 23 15.19 -4.74 22.63
CA ALA A 23 16.05 -5.71 23.32
C ALA A 23 16.69 -6.78 22.42
N ARG A 24 16.25 -6.91 21.16
CA ARG A 24 16.84 -7.84 20.19
C ARG A 24 17.86 -7.11 19.32
N PRO A 25 19.04 -7.69 19.05
CA PRO A 25 19.96 -7.09 18.09
C PRO A 25 19.27 -7.04 16.73
N THR A 26 18.98 -5.83 16.26
CA THR A 26 18.21 -5.60 15.05
C THR A 26 19.06 -4.73 14.12
N ASP A 27 18.98 -4.98 12.81
CA ASP A 27 19.77 -4.23 11.83
C ASP A 27 19.36 -2.75 11.79
N SER A 28 20.31 -1.87 11.46
CA SER A 28 20.09 -0.42 11.40
C SER A 28 18.98 0.00 10.42
N LYS A 29 18.71 -0.82 9.39
CA LYS A 29 17.62 -0.61 8.43
C LYS A 29 16.24 -0.78 9.06
N SER A 30 16.08 -1.75 9.95
CA SER A 30 14.83 -2.04 10.66
C SER A 30 14.54 -1.09 11.82
N MET A 31 15.51 -0.27 12.22
CA MET A 31 15.29 0.83 13.18
C MET A 31 14.62 2.06 12.54
N LYS A 32 14.61 2.17 11.20
CA LYS A 32 13.95 3.26 10.47
C LYS A 32 12.65 2.77 9.83
N GLU A 33 11.55 3.21 10.39
CA GLU A 33 10.25 3.09 9.75
C GLU A 33 10.24 3.92 8.45
N THR A 34 10.01 3.29 7.29
CA THR A 34 9.90 3.97 5.99
C THR A 34 8.46 3.85 5.50
N TYR A 35 7.58 4.69 6.05
CA TYR A 35 6.15 4.68 5.74
C TYR A 35 5.73 5.63 4.60
N ASP A 36 6.64 6.44 4.07
CA ASP A 36 6.31 7.52 3.13
C ASP A 36 6.76 7.24 1.69
N TRP A 37 6.63 5.99 1.23
CA TRP A 37 7.08 5.61 -0.12
C TRP A 37 6.15 6.08 -1.24
N TYR A 38 4.85 6.30 -0.97
CA TYR A 38 3.90 6.83 -1.95
C TYR A 38 3.09 8.01 -1.41
N PRO A 39 2.90 9.08 -2.21
CA PRO A 39 1.99 10.16 -1.86
C PRO A 39 0.56 9.63 -1.66
N ASN A 40 -0.20 10.24 -0.75
CA ASN A 40 -1.60 9.90 -0.55
C ASN A 40 -2.42 10.25 -1.82
N HIS A 41 -2.65 9.25 -2.68
CA HIS A 41 -3.32 9.44 -3.96
C HIS A 41 -4.78 9.89 -3.84
N ASN A 42 -5.41 9.74 -2.66
CA ASN A 42 -6.79 10.14 -2.44
C ASN A 42 -6.94 11.68 -2.37
N THR A 43 -5.87 12.42 -2.03
CA THR A 43 -5.94 13.88 -1.93
C THR A 43 -5.93 14.58 -3.29
N TYR A 44 -5.33 13.96 -4.31
CA TYR A 44 -5.17 14.57 -5.64
C TYR A 44 -6.19 14.06 -6.66
N PHE A 45 -6.84 12.92 -6.40
CA PHE A 45 -7.73 12.26 -7.37
C PHE A 45 -8.89 13.14 -7.85
N ALA A 46 -9.44 13.99 -6.98
CA ALA A 46 -10.59 14.84 -7.31
C ALA A 46 -10.22 16.18 -7.98
N LEU A 47 -8.93 16.56 -7.97
CA LEU A 47 -8.47 17.88 -8.45
C LEU A 47 -7.95 17.84 -9.90
N ILE A 48 -7.80 16.65 -10.49
CA ILE A 48 -7.21 16.47 -11.83
C ILE A 48 -8.33 16.40 -12.88
N GLY A 49 -8.33 17.36 -13.82
CA GLY A 49 -9.34 17.55 -14.87
C GLY A 49 -9.31 16.57 -16.06
N ASP A 50 -8.77 15.37 -15.89
CA ASP A 50 -8.71 14.34 -16.95
C ASP A 50 -9.99 13.46 -17.00
N THR A 51 -11.01 13.80 -16.22
CA THR A 51 -12.29 13.09 -16.13
C THR A 51 -13.11 13.26 -17.40
N ASP A 52 -13.14 14.47 -17.95
CA ASP A 52 -14.09 14.87 -18.98
C ASP A 52 -13.81 14.15 -20.32
N PHE A 53 -12.53 13.97 -20.66
CA PHE A 53 -12.14 13.20 -21.84
C PHE A 53 -12.57 11.73 -21.74
N LYS A 54 -12.41 11.11 -20.55
CA LYS A 54 -12.78 9.72 -20.32
C LYS A 54 -14.30 9.54 -20.38
N ASP A 55 -15.04 10.52 -19.88
CA ASP A 55 -16.51 10.52 -19.90
C ASP A 55 -17.06 10.71 -21.32
N GLU A 56 -16.47 11.59 -22.11
CA GLU A 56 -16.86 11.78 -23.52
C GLU A 56 -16.57 10.52 -24.36
N GLN A 57 -15.41 9.87 -24.15
CA GLN A 57 -15.11 8.58 -24.78
C GLN A 57 -16.07 7.47 -24.35
N LEU A 58 -16.50 7.47 -23.09
CA LEU A 58 -17.49 6.51 -22.60
C LEU A 58 -18.87 6.77 -23.23
N ARG A 59 -19.26 8.03 -23.40
CA ARG A 59 -20.51 8.46 -24.08
C ARG A 59 -20.56 7.94 -25.52
N LEU A 60 -19.50 8.17 -26.30
CA LEU A 60 -19.39 7.68 -27.67
C LEU A 60 -19.40 6.14 -27.75
N LYS A 61 -18.72 5.45 -26.83
CA LYS A 61 -18.73 3.98 -26.76
C LYS A 61 -20.12 3.41 -26.47
N LYS A 62 -20.91 4.08 -25.62
CA LYS A 62 -22.31 3.71 -25.34
C LYS A 62 -23.19 3.88 -26.57
N LEU A 63 -23.09 5.01 -27.28
CA LEU A 63 -23.84 5.26 -28.51
C LEU A 63 -23.52 4.22 -29.60
N ARG A 64 -22.27 3.78 -29.67
CA ARG A 64 -21.84 2.69 -30.58
C ARG A 64 -22.34 1.29 -30.18
N GLY A 65 -23.06 1.16 -29.06
CA GLY A 65 -23.47 -0.15 -28.52
C GLY A 65 -22.32 -0.98 -27.92
N LYS A 66 -21.12 -0.40 -27.78
CA LYS A 66 -19.95 -1.04 -27.14
C LYS A 66 -19.77 -0.56 -25.70
N GLY A 67 -20.88 -0.24 -25.04
CA GLY A 67 -20.91 0.14 -23.64
C GLY A 67 -20.56 -1.04 -22.72
N LYS A 68 -20.23 -0.73 -21.46
CA LYS A 68 -20.03 -1.76 -20.44
C LYS A 68 -21.38 -2.43 -20.15
N PRO A 69 -21.49 -3.78 -20.25
CA PRO A 69 -22.72 -4.48 -19.91
C PRO A 69 -23.02 -4.34 -18.41
N ARG A 70 -24.29 -4.48 -18.03
CA ARG A 70 -24.67 -4.46 -16.62
C ARG A 70 -23.99 -5.62 -15.89
N LYS A 71 -23.63 -5.41 -14.63
CA LYS A 71 -23.03 -6.45 -13.79
C LYS A 71 -23.95 -7.66 -13.74
N GLY A 72 -23.47 -8.82 -14.18
CA GLY A 72 -24.25 -10.06 -14.27
C GLY A 72 -24.83 -10.36 -15.65
N GLU A 73 -24.87 -9.41 -16.58
CA GLU A 73 -25.39 -9.59 -17.96
C GLU A 73 -24.27 -9.81 -18.98
N GLY A 74 -23.08 -10.20 -18.51
CA GLY A 74 -21.95 -10.51 -19.38
C GLY A 74 -22.25 -11.71 -20.29
N LYS A 75 -21.47 -11.86 -21.36
CA LYS A 75 -21.62 -12.94 -22.38
C LYS A 75 -21.71 -14.37 -21.81
N ARG A 76 -21.18 -14.59 -20.60
CA ARG A 76 -21.24 -15.88 -19.90
C ARG A 76 -22.60 -16.16 -19.25
N ALA A 77 -23.33 -15.12 -18.87
CA ALA A 77 -24.65 -15.24 -18.26
C ALA A 77 -25.73 -15.59 -19.29
N THR A 78 -25.62 -15.08 -20.52
CA THR A 78 -26.53 -15.43 -21.62
C THR A 78 -26.34 -16.86 -22.14
N LYS A 79 -25.16 -17.46 -21.95
CA LYS A 79 -24.88 -18.86 -22.32
C LYS A 79 -25.42 -19.91 -21.34
N LYS A 80 -25.82 -19.50 -20.13
CA LYS A 80 -26.36 -20.42 -19.10
C LYS A 80 -27.88 -20.58 -19.16
N LYS A 81 -28.53 -20.02 -20.17
CA LYS A 81 -29.97 -20.11 -20.40
C LYS A 81 -30.26 -21.10 -21.51
#